data_AF-A0AAX1U5J2-F1
#
_entry.id   AF-A0AAX1U5J2-F1
#
_cell.length_a   1.000
_cell.length_b   1.000
_cell.length_c   1.000
_cell.angle_alpha   90.00
_cell.angle_beta   90.00
_cell.angle_gamma   90.00
#
_symmetry.space_group_name_H-M   'P 1'
#
loop_
_entity.id
_entity.type
_entity.pdbx_description
1 polymer ?
#
loop_
_entity_poly.entity_id
_entity_poly.type
_entity_poly.pdbx_seq_one_letter_code
_entity_poly.pdbx_strand_id
1 'polypeptide(L)'
;MKKVLMIGILATLLCGCGSNGIVTQYGGTKDINIPDGYKFINYNIQDDEMIWCTYRPMHADEKPEVYIVQQDKSGIQFTGDGKFIIHESKDGVRAELPKE
;
A
#
# COMPACT_ATOMS: atom_id res chain seq x y z
N MET A 1 -38.88 -3.90 8.54
CA MET A 1 -38.27 -2.84 7.70
C MET A 1 -37.13 -2.12 8.41
N LYS A 2 -37.34 -1.42 9.54
CA LYS A 2 -36.27 -0.69 10.26
C LYS A 2 -35.04 -1.54 10.64
N LYS A 3 -35.25 -2.79 11.06
CA LYS A 3 -34.16 -3.73 11.43
C LYS A 3 -33.33 -4.20 10.22
N VAL A 4 -33.94 -4.32 9.03
CA VAL A 4 -33.25 -4.74 7.80
C VAL A 4 -32.38 -3.61 7.25
N LEU A 5 -32.85 -2.37 7.35
CA LEU A 5 -32.09 -1.17 6.99
C LEU A 5 -30.82 -1.01 7.85
N MET A 6 -30.94 -1.26 9.16
CA MET A 6 -29.84 -1.15 10.12
C MET A 6 -28.75 -2.22 9.89
N ILE A 7 -29.15 -3.43 9.48
CA ILE A 7 -28.21 -4.50 9.09
C ILE A 7 -27.49 -4.15 7.78
N GLY A 8 -28.19 -3.54 6.82
CA GLY A 8 -27.58 -3.07 5.57
C GLY A 8 -26.50 -2.01 5.78
N ILE A 9 -26.73 -1.06 6.70
CA ILE A 9 -25.76 0.00 7.04
C ILE A 9 -24.55 -0.55 7.81
N LEU A 10 -24.74 -1.57 8.65
CA LEU A 10 -23.63 -2.18 9.39
C LEU A 10 -22.75 -3.05 8.47
N ALA A 11 -23.33 -3.66 7.43
CA ALA A 11 -22.60 -4.47 6.46
C ALA A 11 -21.66 -3.63 5.57
N THR A 12 -22.02 -2.40 5.20
CA THR A 12 -21.16 -1.53 4.39
C THR A 12 -19.95 -0.98 5.14
N LEU A 13 -20.04 -0.87 6.48
CA LEU A 13 -18.92 -0.43 7.32
C LEU A 13 -17.79 -1.48 7.44
N LEU A 14 -18.08 -2.76 7.17
CA LEU A 14 -17.10 -3.85 7.26
C LEU A 14 -16.30 -4.07 5.97
N CYS A 15 -16.67 -3.43 4.86
CA CYS A 15 -15.99 -3.57 3.56
C CYS A 15 -14.83 -2.56 3.34
N GLY A 16 -14.57 -1.66 4.28
CA GLY A 16 -13.60 -0.55 4.11
C GLY A 16 -12.14 -0.86 4.47
N CYS A 17 -11.85 -2.00 5.11
CA CYS A 17 -10.50 -2.35 5.54
C CYS A 17 -9.67 -2.94 4.38
N GLY A 18 -9.15 -2.08 3.50
CA GLY A 18 -8.17 -2.53 2.51
C GLY A 18 -7.92 -1.60 1.32
N SER A 19 -8.72 -0.55 1.12
CA SER A 19 -8.58 0.28 -0.08
C SER A 19 -7.29 1.11 -0.06
N ASN A 20 -6.63 1.24 -1.20
CA ASN A 20 -5.50 2.17 -1.35
C ASN A 20 -5.98 3.64 -1.21
N GLY A 21 -7.28 3.88 -1.46
CA GLY A 21 -7.97 5.16 -1.34
C GLY A 21 -7.73 5.86 -0.01
N ILE A 22 -7.61 5.11 1.09
CA ILE A 22 -7.33 5.73 2.39
C ILE A 22 -5.97 6.43 2.37
N VAL A 23 -4.91 5.76 1.90
CA VAL A 23 -3.55 6.34 1.89
C VAL A 23 -3.43 7.43 0.85
N THR A 24 -3.93 7.20 -0.36
CA THR A 24 -3.84 8.17 -1.46
C THR A 24 -4.70 9.41 -1.24
N GLN A 25 -5.87 9.32 -0.58
CA GLN A 25 -6.76 10.47 -0.34
C GLN A 25 -6.58 11.11 1.03
N TYR A 26 -6.48 10.32 2.09
CA TYR A 26 -6.47 10.80 3.47
C TYR A 26 -5.08 10.80 4.13
N GLY A 27 -4.10 10.13 3.50
CA GLY A 27 -2.76 9.97 4.04
C GLY A 27 -2.63 8.72 4.91
N GLY A 28 -1.51 8.61 5.63
CA GLY A 28 -1.19 7.45 6.46
C GLY A 28 -0.18 6.52 5.79
N THR A 29 -0.03 5.31 6.31
CA THR A 29 1.00 4.36 5.85
C THR A 29 0.39 3.01 5.50
N LYS A 30 0.83 2.41 4.39
CA LYS A 30 0.43 1.07 3.96
C LYS A 30 1.62 0.24 3.48
N ASP A 31 1.72 -0.97 3.99
CA ASP A 31 2.67 -1.98 3.52
C ASP A 31 2.19 -2.63 2.21
N ILE A 32 3.11 -2.82 1.29
CA ILE A 32 2.93 -3.57 0.04
C ILE A 32 4.01 -4.65 0.01
N ASN A 33 3.60 -5.91 -0.05
CA ASN A 33 4.52 -7.02 -0.31
C ASN A 33 4.47 -7.32 -1.81
N ILE A 34 5.60 -7.23 -2.50
CA ILE A 34 5.68 -7.71 -3.89
C ILE A 34 5.96 -9.23 -3.89
N PRO A 35 5.73 -9.92 -5.02
CA PRO A 35 5.99 -11.36 -5.10
C PRO A 35 7.43 -11.73 -4.75
N ASP A 36 7.61 -12.90 -4.12
CA ASP A 36 8.93 -13.41 -3.73
C ASP A 36 9.85 -13.61 -4.94
N GLY A 37 11.12 -13.24 -4.80
CA GLY A 37 12.12 -13.35 -5.86
C GLY A 37 12.05 -12.23 -6.92
N TYR A 38 11.34 -11.13 -6.65
CA TYR A 38 11.26 -9.98 -7.54
C TYR A 38 11.90 -8.72 -6.92
N LYS A 39 12.44 -7.86 -7.78
CA LYS A 39 12.92 -6.51 -7.46
C LYS A 39 11.89 -5.48 -7.88
N PHE A 40 11.59 -4.56 -6.98
CA PHE A 40 10.81 -3.37 -7.27
C PHE A 40 11.57 -2.47 -8.27
N ILE A 41 10.84 -1.90 -9.23
CA ILE A 41 11.38 -0.94 -10.20
C ILE A 41 10.73 0.41 -10.01
N ASN A 42 9.39 0.45 -10.03
CA ASN A 42 8.64 1.70 -9.95
C ASN A 42 7.20 1.43 -9.51
N TYR A 43 6.52 2.48 -9.06
CA TYR A 43 5.09 2.49 -8.81
C TYR A 43 4.38 3.50 -9.72
N ASN A 44 3.08 3.30 -9.89
CA ASN A 44 2.18 4.28 -10.50
C ASN A 44 0.85 4.29 -9.74
N ILE A 45 0.34 5.48 -9.44
CA ILE A 45 -1.00 5.69 -8.90
C ILE A 45 -1.87 6.08 -10.08
N GLN A 46 -2.71 5.16 -10.56
CA GLN A 46 -3.57 5.45 -11.71
C GLN A 46 -4.82 6.23 -11.30
N ASP A 47 -5.36 5.90 -10.15
CA ASP A 47 -6.45 6.60 -9.50
C ASP A 47 -6.30 6.46 -7.97
N ASP A 48 -7.23 7.03 -7.24
CA ASP A 48 -7.19 7.03 -5.78
C ASP A 48 -7.20 5.60 -5.20
N GLU A 49 -7.74 4.60 -5.88
CA GLU A 49 -7.90 3.25 -5.33
C GLU A 49 -6.87 2.23 -5.87
N MET A 50 -6.13 2.56 -6.91
CA MET A 50 -5.23 1.64 -7.60
C MET A 50 -3.77 2.09 -7.59
N ILE A 51 -2.95 1.36 -6.84
CA ILE A 51 -1.50 1.42 -6.93
C ILE A 51 -0.96 0.23 -7.74
N TRP A 52 -0.15 0.52 -8.74
CA TRP A 52 0.45 -0.46 -9.62
C TRP A 52 1.95 -0.50 -9.36
N CYS A 53 2.51 -1.68 -9.14
CA CYS A 53 3.95 -1.86 -8.98
C CYS A 53 4.51 -2.54 -10.22
N THR A 54 5.58 -1.98 -10.76
CA THR A 54 6.41 -2.64 -11.78
C THR A 54 7.60 -3.28 -11.08
N TYR A 55 7.86 -4.53 -11.39
CA TYR A 55 8.95 -5.30 -10.82
C TYR A 55 9.55 -6.23 -11.88
N ARG A 56 10.77 -6.71 -11.62
CA ARG A 56 11.47 -7.70 -12.45
C ARG A 56 11.96 -8.86 -11.61
N PRO A 57 12.28 -10.02 -12.20
CA PRO A 57 12.98 -11.07 -11.47
C PRO A 57 14.27 -10.54 -10.83
N MET A 58 14.52 -10.99 -9.61
CA MET A 58 15.74 -10.69 -8.89
C MET A 58 16.90 -11.51 -9.46
N HIS A 59 18.07 -10.90 -9.61
CA HIS A 59 19.29 -11.61 -9.98
C HIS A 59 19.80 -12.45 -8.80
N ALA A 60 20.65 -13.44 -9.09
CA ALA A 60 21.11 -14.40 -8.09
C ALA A 60 21.87 -13.74 -6.93
N ASP A 61 22.63 -12.69 -7.24
CA ASP A 61 23.48 -11.92 -6.32
C ASP A 61 22.76 -10.75 -5.61
N GLU A 62 21.54 -10.42 -6.04
CA GLU A 62 20.75 -9.36 -5.42
C GLU A 62 20.11 -9.80 -4.10
N LYS A 63 19.95 -8.82 -3.20
CA LYS A 63 19.28 -8.98 -1.91
C LYS A 63 17.93 -8.27 -1.94
N PRO A 64 16.94 -8.76 -1.17
CA PRO A 64 15.68 -8.06 -0.97
C PRO A 64 15.93 -6.73 -0.25
N GLU A 65 15.20 -5.70 -0.66
CA GLU A 65 15.27 -4.34 -0.13
C GLU A 65 13.88 -3.85 0.28
N VAL A 66 13.86 -2.74 1.01
CA VAL A 66 12.64 -2.04 1.41
C VAL A 66 12.66 -0.63 0.82
N TYR A 67 11.54 -0.23 0.22
CA TYR A 67 11.40 1.07 -0.43
C TYR A 67 10.29 1.87 0.25
N ILE A 68 10.51 3.16 0.40
CA ILE A 68 9.49 4.09 0.88
C ILE A 68 9.05 4.96 -0.29
N VAL A 69 7.81 4.79 -0.69
CA VAL A 69 7.14 5.66 -1.66
C VAL A 69 6.33 6.68 -0.87
N GLN A 70 6.73 7.94 -0.97
CA GLN A 70 6.13 9.05 -0.24
C GLN A 70 5.33 9.93 -1.20
N GLN A 71 4.08 10.19 -0.86
CA GLN A 71 3.20 11.14 -1.54
C GLN A 71 3.03 12.35 -0.64
N ASP A 72 3.72 13.43 -0.99
CA ASP A 72 3.58 14.72 -0.33
C ASP A 72 2.43 15.50 -0.97
N LYS A 73 1.43 15.88 -0.17
CA LYS A 73 0.30 16.67 -0.65
C LYS A 73 0.51 18.15 -0.32
N SER A 74 0.57 18.99 -1.35
CA SER A 74 0.62 20.44 -1.18
C SER A 74 -0.77 21.08 -1.35
N GLY A 75 -1.24 21.86 -0.36
CA GLY A 75 -2.45 22.68 -0.48
C GLY A 75 -3.29 22.77 0.81
N ILE A 76 -4.46 23.43 0.74
CA ILE A 76 -5.47 23.47 1.83
C ILE A 76 -6.29 22.17 1.78
N GLN A 77 -5.63 21.02 1.76
CA GLN A 77 -6.27 19.72 1.85
C GLN A 77 -6.24 19.29 3.32
N PHE A 78 -7.39 18.94 3.88
CA PHE A 78 -7.53 18.48 5.27
C PHE A 78 -6.95 17.08 5.51
N THR A 79 -6.11 16.58 4.59
CA THR A 79 -5.62 15.21 4.55
C THR A 79 -4.09 15.20 4.63
N GLY A 80 -3.55 14.15 5.25
CA GLY A 80 -2.11 14.03 5.48
C GLY A 80 -1.37 13.42 4.30
N ASP A 81 -0.04 13.37 4.44
CA ASP A 81 0.83 12.69 3.49
C ASP A 81 0.59 11.18 3.49
N GLY A 82 0.68 10.59 2.30
CA GLY A 82 0.53 9.15 2.09
C GLY A 82 1.89 8.48 1.96
N LYS A 83 2.06 7.31 2.57
CA LYS A 83 3.28 6.52 2.50
C LYS A 83 2.97 5.07 2.17
N PHE A 84 3.65 4.54 1.15
CA PHE A 84 3.67 3.11 0.87
C PHE A 84 5.04 2.55 1.20
N ILE A 85 5.08 1.51 2.03
CA ILE A 85 6.32 0.79 2.34
C ILE A 85 6.29 -0.49 1.52
N ILE A 86 7.19 -0.58 0.54
CA ILE A 86 7.26 -1.71 -0.38
C ILE A 86 8.34 -2.65 0.11
N HIS A 87 7.95 -3.89 0.39
CA HIS A 87 8.83 -4.94 0.89
C HIS A 87 9.08 -5.96 -0.22
N GLU A 88 10.35 -6.17 -0.53
CA GLU A 88 10.79 -7.30 -1.33
C GLU A 88 11.05 -8.52 -0.43
N SER A 89 11.01 -9.71 -1.02
CA SER A 89 11.44 -10.92 -0.35
C SER A 89 12.21 -11.84 -1.30
N LYS A 90 13.07 -12.68 -0.72
CA LYS A 90 13.79 -13.75 -1.44
C LYS A 90 13.81 -14.99 -0.57
N ASP A 91 13.39 -16.13 -1.13
CA ASP A 91 13.33 -17.42 -0.42
C ASP A 91 12.49 -17.33 0.87
N GLY A 92 11.43 -16.52 0.85
CA GLY A 92 10.55 -16.26 2.00
C GLY A 92 11.12 -15.31 3.05
N VAL A 93 12.33 -14.77 2.85
CA VAL A 93 12.92 -13.76 3.74
C VAL A 93 12.53 -12.37 3.25
N ARG A 94 11.67 -11.69 4.02
CA ARG A 94 11.19 -10.32 3.75
C ARG A 94 12.19 -9.28 4.24
N ALA A 95 12.43 -8.25 3.43
CA ALA A 95 13.16 -7.07 3.86
C ALA A 95 12.29 -6.21 4.79
N GLU A 96 12.86 -5.77 5.91
CA GLU A 96 12.18 -4.97 6.92
C GLU A 96 12.77 -3.57 6.99
N LEU A 97 11.94 -2.59 7.35
CA LEU A 97 12.46 -1.26 7.71
C LEU A 97 13.39 -1.40 8.91
N PRO A 98 14.58 -0.76 8.89
CA PRO A 98 15.43 -0.69 10.07
C PRO A 98 14.65 -0.11 11.25
N LYS A 99 14.77 -0.74 12.43
CA LYS A 99 14.27 -0.14 13.66
C LYS A 99 15.18 1.02 14.04
N GLU A 100 14.58 2.17 14.33
CA GLU A 100 15.28 3.34 14.88
C GLU A 100 15.87 3.06 16.27
#